data_AF-A0A1V1SY06-F1
#
_entry.id   AF-A0A1V1SY06-F1
#
_cell.length_a   1.000
_cell.length_b   1.000
_cell.length_c   1.000
_cell.angle_alpha   90.00
_cell.angle_beta   90.00
_cell.angle_gamma   90.00
#
_symmetry.space_group_name_H-M   'P 1'
#
loop_
_entity.id
_entity.type
_entity.pdbx_description
1 polymer ?
#
loop_
_entity_poly.entity_id
_entity_poly.type
_entity_poly.pdbx_seq_one_letter_code
_entity_poly.pdbx_strand_id
1 'polypeptide(L)'
;MSFTYGFSLHVTVYVNPAYIDSFFAAFNPVFKKALCEPECTFFGVYHNPKERGRISWVEDWKQSPQWFLQNQITKSYYREYLAITESMFTKQGEYQFLERVGPDYVMVNGALLPQWRT
;
A
#
# COMPACT_ATOMS: atom_id res chain seq x y z
N MET A 1 -17.71 4.93 12.83
CA MET A 1 -16.87 3.79 13.25
C MET A 1 -15.52 4.36 13.66
N SER A 2 -15.07 4.15 14.90
CA SER A 2 -13.80 4.70 15.37
C SER A 2 -12.69 3.68 15.18
N PHE A 3 -11.79 3.93 14.23
CA PHE A 3 -10.58 3.14 13.98
C PHE A 3 -9.55 3.39 15.09
N THR A 4 -9.86 2.87 16.28
CA THR A 4 -9.19 3.26 17.55
C THR A 4 -7.71 2.89 17.55
N TYR A 5 -7.35 1.81 16.86
CA TYR A 5 -5.97 1.33 16.73
C TYR A 5 -5.38 1.62 15.35
N GLY A 6 -5.98 2.52 14.57
CA GLY A 6 -5.67 2.75 13.17
C GLY A 6 -6.38 1.76 12.24
N PHE A 7 -5.97 1.73 10.97
CA PHE A 7 -6.56 0.87 9.94
C PHE A 7 -5.49 0.20 9.07
N SER A 8 -5.92 -0.85 8.37
CA SER A 8 -5.18 -1.50 7.31
C SER A 8 -5.86 -1.27 5.97
N LEU A 9 -5.12 -0.82 4.96
CA LEU A 9 -5.57 -0.81 3.57
C LEU A 9 -5.00 -2.04 2.86
N HIS A 10 -5.90 -2.87 2.35
CA HIS A 10 -5.52 -3.96 1.46
C HIS A 10 -5.86 -3.54 0.04
N VAL A 11 -4.84 -3.47 -0.81
CA VAL A 11 -5.00 -3.15 -2.22
C VAL A 11 -4.62 -4.35 -3.07
N THR A 12 -5.41 -4.61 -4.11
CA THR A 12 -5.03 -5.50 -5.20
C THR A 12 -5.27 -4.81 -6.52
N VAL A 13 -4.24 -4.79 -7.37
CA VAL A 13 -4.32 -4.31 -8.75
C VAL A 13 -3.99 -5.44 -9.71
N TYR A 14 -4.47 -5.28 -10.94
CA TYR A 14 -4.34 -6.27 -12.00
C TYR A 14 -3.58 -5.64 -13.16
N VAL A 15 -2.26 -5.74 -13.12
CA VAL A 15 -1.35 -5.15 -14.10
C VAL A 15 -1.21 -6.09 -15.30
N ASN A 16 -1.23 -5.54 -16.52
CA ASN A 16 -0.86 -6.31 -17.69
C ASN A 16 0.58 -6.85 -17.50
N PRO A 17 0.83 -8.16 -17.67
CA PRO A 17 2.16 -8.73 -17.43
C PRO A 17 3.31 -8.06 -18.19
N ALA A 18 3.03 -7.43 -19.34
CA ALA A 18 4.01 -6.68 -20.13
C ALA A 18 4.49 -5.38 -19.46
N TYR A 19 3.75 -4.86 -18.47
CA TYR A 19 4.02 -3.58 -17.81
C TYR A 19 4.44 -3.72 -16.35
N ILE A 20 4.68 -4.94 -15.84
CA ILE A 20 5.00 -5.15 -14.42
C ILE A 20 6.26 -4.38 -14.00
N ASP A 21 7.32 -4.43 -14.81
CA ASP A 21 8.58 -3.74 -14.48
C ASP A 21 8.39 -2.21 -14.50
N SER A 22 7.65 -1.69 -15.48
CA SER A 22 7.27 -0.27 -15.56
C SER A 22 6.38 0.16 -14.40
N PHE A 23 5.45 -0.71 -13.97
CA PHE A 23 4.62 -0.47 -12.79
C PHE A 23 5.49 -0.33 -11.54
N PHE A 24 6.43 -1.26 -11.31
CA PHE A 24 7.33 -1.17 -10.15
C PHE A 24 8.28 0.02 -10.22
N ALA A 25 8.72 0.42 -11.41
CA ALA A 25 9.52 1.64 -11.60
C ALA A 25 8.74 2.89 -11.18
N ALA A 26 7.46 2.99 -11.51
CA ALA A 26 6.58 4.10 -11.10
C ALA A 26 6.13 3.99 -9.63
N PHE A 27 5.92 2.78 -9.12
CA PHE A 27 5.45 2.51 -7.76
C PHE A 27 6.54 2.72 -6.70
N ASN A 28 7.78 2.33 -6.97
CA ASN A 28 8.87 2.36 -6.00
C ASN A 28 9.13 3.76 -5.36
N PRO A 29 9.09 4.89 -6.11
CA PRO A 29 9.17 6.22 -5.51
C PRO A 29 8.04 6.52 -4.51
N VAL A 30 6.80 6.11 -4.83
CA VAL A 30 5.64 6.30 -3.95
C VAL A 30 5.75 5.42 -2.72
N PHE A 31 6.12 4.15 -2.91
CA PHE A 31 6.39 3.21 -1.83
C PHE A 31 7.42 3.75 -0.84
N LYS A 32 8.57 4.22 -1.32
CA LYS A 32 9.62 4.81 -0.46
C LYS A 32 9.13 6.05 0.30
N LYS A 33 8.32 6.91 -0.35
CA LYS A 33 7.75 8.09 0.31
C LYS A 33 6.73 7.71 1.38
N ALA A 34 5.84 6.77 1.09
CA ALA A 34 4.89 6.23 2.07
C ALA A 34 5.62 5.60 3.27
N LEU A 35 6.71 4.88 3.03
CA LEU A 35 7.59 4.37 4.09
C LEU A 35 8.35 5.46 4.87
N CYS A 36 8.33 6.72 4.46
CA CYS A 36 8.89 7.80 5.28
C CYS A 36 7.82 8.50 6.13
N GLU A 37 6.54 8.17 5.93
CA GLU A 37 5.44 8.76 6.69
C GLU A 37 5.43 8.18 8.12
N PRO A 38 5.44 9.02 9.18
CA PRO A 38 5.43 8.54 10.56
C PRO A 38 4.12 7.84 10.95
N GLU A 39 3.04 8.06 10.19
CA GLU A 39 1.77 7.38 10.31
C GLU A 39 1.78 5.98 9.67
N CYS A 40 2.67 5.71 8.71
CA CYS A 40 2.78 4.41 8.05
C CYS A 40 3.60 3.44 8.92
N THR A 41 2.90 2.49 9.53
CA THR A 41 3.48 1.51 10.48
C THR A 41 3.91 0.22 9.81
N PHE A 42 3.31 -0.13 8.68
CA PHE A 42 3.61 -1.33 7.91
C PHE A 42 3.32 -1.07 6.44
N PHE A 43 4.14 -1.63 5.55
CA PHE A 43 3.88 -1.65 4.11
C PHE A 43 4.52 -2.92 3.53
N GLY A 44 3.69 -3.89 3.13
CA GLY A 44 4.11 -5.15 2.53
C GLY A 44 3.56 -5.28 1.12
N VAL A 45 4.41 -5.66 0.16
CA VAL A 45 4.04 -5.84 -1.25
C VAL A 45 4.19 -7.31 -1.63
N TYR A 46 3.24 -7.83 -2.39
CA TYR A 46 3.08 -9.23 -2.73
C TYR A 46 2.76 -9.38 -4.22
N HIS A 47 3.28 -10.43 -4.84
CA HIS A 47 2.83 -10.88 -6.15
C HIS A 47 2.09 -12.20 -6.00
N ASN A 48 1.06 -12.43 -6.82
CA ASN A 48 0.43 -13.74 -6.87
C ASN A 48 1.33 -14.70 -7.68
N PRO A 49 1.73 -15.86 -7.13
CA PRO A 49 2.61 -16.80 -7.84
C PRO A 49 1.92 -17.50 -9.02
N LYS A 50 0.58 -17.53 -9.06
CA LYS A 50 -0.22 -18.16 -10.11
C LYS A 50 -0.73 -17.16 -11.16
N GLU A 51 -0.76 -15.88 -10.81
CA GLU A 51 -1.30 -14.80 -11.65
C GLU A 51 -0.32 -13.63 -11.65
N ARG A 52 0.66 -13.66 -12.56
CA ARG A 52 1.81 -12.74 -12.58
C ARG A 52 1.42 -11.25 -12.50
N GLY A 53 0.31 -10.87 -13.13
CA GLY A 53 -0.22 -9.50 -13.14
C GLY A 53 -0.96 -9.08 -11.88
N ARG A 54 -1.28 -10.00 -10.97
CA ARG A 54 -1.99 -9.70 -9.74
C ARG A 54 -0.99 -9.33 -8.64
N ILE A 55 -0.95 -8.04 -8.35
CA ILE A 55 -0.06 -7.43 -7.35
C ILE A 55 -0.94 -6.91 -6.23
N SER A 56 -0.57 -7.25 -5.00
CA SER A 56 -1.29 -6.83 -3.81
C SER A 56 -0.33 -6.15 -2.85
N TRP A 57 -0.82 -5.21 -2.06
CA TRP A 57 -0.08 -4.71 -0.92
C TRP A 57 -1.00 -4.43 0.26
N VAL A 58 -0.40 -4.46 1.43
CA VAL A 58 -1.03 -4.14 2.71
C VAL A 58 -0.25 -3.00 3.31
N GLU A 59 -0.94 -1.95 3.68
CA GLU A 59 -0.37 -0.80 4.38
C GLU A 59 -1.18 -0.51 5.65
N ASP A 60 -0.47 -0.32 6.76
CA ASP A 60 -1.12 -0.02 8.03
C ASP A 60 -0.80 1.39 8.50
N TRP A 61 -1.83 2.10 8.95
CA TRP A 61 -1.74 3.50 9.31
C TRP A 61 -2.24 3.76 10.74
N LYS A 62 -1.56 4.64 11.46
CA LYS A 62 -1.97 5.10 12.81
C LYS A 62 -3.26 5.92 12.80
N GLN A 63 -3.59 6.52 11.66
CA GLN A 63 -4.70 7.45 11.52
C GLN A 63 -5.99 6.76 11.07
N SER A 64 -7.09 7.48 10.96
CA SER A 64 -8.35 6.94 10.42
C SER A 64 -8.36 6.89 8.88
N PRO A 65 -9.22 6.05 8.25
CA PRO A 65 -9.43 6.09 6.80
C PRO A 65 -9.85 7.47 6.28
N GLN A 66 -10.67 8.20 7.05
CA GLN A 66 -11.10 9.55 6.66
C GLN A 66 -9.91 10.50 6.58
N TRP A 67 -9.03 10.48 7.59
CA TRP A 67 -7.80 11.27 7.56
C TRP A 67 -6.93 10.87 6.37
N PHE A 68 -6.78 9.57 6.09
CA PHE A 68 -5.97 9.06 4.99
C PHE A 68 -6.47 9.56 3.63
N LEU A 69 -7.78 9.49 3.38
CA LEU A 69 -8.40 9.96 2.13
C LEU A 69 -8.25 11.48 1.94
N GLN A 70 -8.18 12.25 3.03
CA GLN A 70 -8.08 13.70 2.97
C GLN A 70 -6.64 14.22 2.93
N ASN A 71 -5.71 13.53 3.60
CA ASN A 71 -4.37 14.04 3.88
C ASN A 71 -3.25 13.21 3.25
N GLN A 72 -3.45 11.90 3.10
CA GLN A 72 -2.42 11.00 2.62
C GLN A 72 -2.51 10.82 1.11
N ILE A 73 -3.62 10.29 0.59
CA ILE A 73 -3.77 9.99 -0.84
C ILE A 73 -3.77 11.25 -1.73
N THR A 74 -4.01 12.42 -1.14
CA THR A 74 -4.01 13.72 -1.82
C THR A 74 -2.60 14.31 -2.01
N LYS A 75 -1.58 13.72 -1.39
CA LYS A 75 -0.19 14.19 -1.51
C LYS A 75 0.28 14.13 -2.96
N SER A 76 1.05 15.15 -3.36
CA SER A 76 1.43 15.38 -4.76
C SER A 76 2.18 14.21 -5.39
N TYR A 77 2.93 13.43 -4.60
CA TYR A 77 3.71 12.31 -5.10
C TYR A 77 2.88 11.12 -5.60
N TYR A 78 1.57 11.07 -5.32
CA TYR A 78 0.69 10.05 -5.91
C TYR A 78 0.29 10.39 -7.36
N ARG A 79 0.30 11.67 -7.76
CA ARG A 79 -0.26 12.12 -9.04
C ARG A 79 0.41 11.47 -10.24
N GLU A 80 1.73 11.54 -10.29
CA GLU A 80 2.52 10.99 -11.40
C GLU A 80 2.41 9.47 -11.48
N TYR A 81 2.49 8.79 -10.33
CA TYR A 81 2.27 7.35 -10.25
C TYR A 81 0.90 6.93 -10.77
N LEU A 82 -0.17 7.60 -10.35
CA LEU A 82 -1.53 7.27 -10.79
C LEU A 82 -1.67 7.48 -12.30
N ALA A 83 -1.18 8.62 -12.82
CA ALA A 83 -1.24 8.92 -14.25
C ALA A 83 -0.46 7.91 -15.12
N ILE A 84 0.69 7.43 -14.64
CA ILE A 84 1.50 6.43 -15.34
C ILE A 84 0.83 5.04 -15.29
N THR A 85 0.29 4.66 -14.13
CA THR A 85 -0.13 3.27 -13.90
C THR A 85 -1.56 2.97 -14.30
N GLU A 86 -2.43 3.97 -14.45
CA GLU A 86 -3.84 3.77 -14.78
C GLU A 86 -4.04 2.95 -16.06
N SER A 87 -3.28 3.25 -17.12
CA SER A 87 -3.35 2.51 -18.40
C SER A 87 -2.70 1.13 -18.37
N MET A 88 -2.01 0.77 -17.29
CA MET A 88 -1.35 -0.53 -17.13
C MET A 88 -2.30 -1.60 -16.58
N PHE A 89 -3.45 -1.20 -16.04
CA PHE A 89 -4.40 -2.11 -15.42
C PHE A 89 -5.31 -2.79 -16.44
N THR A 90 -5.56 -4.08 -16.24
CA THR A 90 -6.47 -4.89 -17.07
C THR A 90 -7.92 -4.85 -16.59
N LYS A 91 -8.12 -4.45 -15.33
CA LYS A 91 -9.45 -4.25 -14.70
C LYS A 91 -9.31 -3.38 -13.45
N GLN A 92 -10.46 -2.98 -12.90
CA GLN A 92 -10.53 -2.19 -11.67
C GLN A 92 -9.83 -2.90 -10.49
N GLY A 93 -9.08 -2.13 -9.70
CA GLY A 93 -8.47 -2.61 -8.47
C GLY A 93 -9.47 -2.83 -7.34
N GLU A 94 -9.07 -3.63 -6.36
CA GLU A 94 -9.82 -3.94 -5.14
C GLU A 94 -9.18 -3.22 -3.96
N TYR A 95 -10.01 -2.56 -3.15
CA TYR A 95 -9.56 -1.78 -1.99
C TYR A 95 -10.41 -2.15 -0.78
N GLN A 96 -9.77 -2.56 0.31
CA GLN A 96 -10.46 -2.88 1.57
C GLN A 96 -9.85 -2.06 2.70
N PHE A 97 -10.70 -1.30 3.38
CA PHE A 97 -10.35 -0.60 4.61
C PHE A 97 -10.78 -1.47 5.80
N LEU A 98 -9.81 -1.99 6.54
CA LEU A 98 -10.02 -2.91 7.65
C LEU A 98 -9.62 -2.26 8.97
N GLU A 99 -10.44 -2.46 10.00
CA GLU A 99 -10.11 -2.04 11.35
C GLU A 99 -9.26 -3.11 12.04
N ARG A 100 -8.21 -2.68 12.77
CA ARG A 100 -7.44 -3.60 13.60
C ARG A 100 -8.27 -3.99 14.83
N VAL A 101 -8.31 -5.29 15.11
CA VAL A 101 -9.07 -5.84 16.26
C VAL A 101 -8.53 -5.32 17.60
N GLY A 102 -7.21 -5.17 17.73
CA GLY A 102 -6.58 -4.63 18.94
C GLY A 102 -5.14 -5.09 19.12
N PRO A 103 -4.45 -4.57 20.16
CA PRO A 103 -3.05 -4.87 20.43
C PRO A 103 -2.78 -6.33 20.81
N ASP A 104 -3.78 -7.06 21.33
CA ASP A 104 -3.63 -8.47 21.70
C ASP A 104 -3.53 -9.42 20.50
N TYR A 105 -3.85 -8.93 19.29
CA TYR A 105 -3.87 -9.71 18.05
C TYR A 105 -2.89 -9.19 17.00
N VAL A 106 -1.81 -8.51 17.44
CA VAL A 106 -0.74 -8.04 16.54
C VAL A 106 0.63 -8.50 17.04
N MET A 107 1.46 -8.98 16.12
CA MET A 107 2.86 -9.29 16.37
C MET A 107 3.69 -8.81 15.17
N VAL A 108 4.77 -8.07 15.45
CA VAL A 108 5.71 -7.58 14.43
C VAL A 108 7.09 -8.15 14.75
N ASN A 109 7.65 -8.94 13.84
CA ASN A 109 9.02 -9.42 13.94
C ASN A 109 9.97 -8.47 13.20
N GLY A 110 10.94 -7.88 13.92
CA GLY A 110 11.86 -6.88 13.38
C GLY A 110 12.80 -7.37 12.26
N ALA A 111 12.93 -8.68 12.05
CA ALA A 111 13.80 -9.25 11.01
C ALA A 111 13.38 -8.95 9.56
N LEU A 112 12.15 -8.46 9.34
CA LEU A 112 11.60 -8.17 8.01
C LEU A 112 11.69 -6.69 7.61
N LEU A 113 12.32 -5.85 8.44
CA LEU A 113 12.52 -4.44 8.10
C LEU A 113 13.61 -4.27 7.05
N PRO A 114 13.44 -3.34 6.08
CA PRO A 114 14.52 -2.97 5.19
C PRO A 114 15.74 -2.47 5.98
N GLN A 115 16.95 -2.91 5.60
CA GLN A 115 18.20 -2.61 6.33
C GLN A 115 18.49 -1.11 6.52
N TRP A 116 17.88 -0.24 5.71
CA TRP A 116 18.04 1.21 5.82
C TRP A 116 17.13 1.86 6.88
N ARG A 117 16.24 1.09 7.53
CA ARG A 117 15.29 1.57 8.56
C ARG A 117 15.67 1.13 9.99
N THR A 118 16.75 0.37 10.18
CA THR A 118 17.32 -0.06 11.46
C THR A 118 18.56 0.74 11.80
#